data_AF-A0A5N0ECM5-F1
#
_entry.id   AF-A0A5N0ECM5-F1
#
_cell.length_a   1.000
_cell.length_b   1.000
_cell.length_c   1.000
_cell.angle_alpha   90.00
_cell.angle_beta   90.00
_cell.angle_gamma   90.00
#
_symmetry.space_group_name_H-M   'P 1'
#
loop_
_entity.id
_entity.type
_entity.pdbx_description
1 polymer ?
#
loop_
_entity_poly.entity_id
_entity_poly.type
_entity_poly.pdbx_seq_one_letter_code
_entity_poly.pdbx_strand_id
1 'polypeptide(L)'
;MTGWAEFADGLATQLATLPTGAVVVIGEAPISSDKSRTTQFRQLDDSVWAQLAGDRWLDPAVQAGEQGRHLLRATGWQEPDADHLDNWWVELPWPVPSTAYRRLADMVVTGLRDAFRIADPTPLVYQAWNEKTANSPLELPLLGLRPEA
;
A
#
# COMPACT_ATOMS: atom_id res chain seq x y z
N MET A 1 -14.55 -14.00 -2.93
CA MET A 1 -14.25 -12.84 -2.08
C MET A 1 -12.90 -13.11 -1.44
N THR A 2 -11.99 -12.15 -1.51
CA THR A 2 -10.66 -12.23 -0.91
C THR A 2 -10.79 -11.79 0.55
N GLY A 3 -10.29 -12.55 1.52
CA GLY A 3 -10.18 -12.10 2.90
C GLY A 3 -8.86 -11.34 3.11
N TRP A 4 -8.67 -10.77 4.30
CA TRP A 4 -7.42 -10.05 4.62
C TRP A 4 -6.18 -10.95 4.57
N ALA A 5 -6.31 -12.24 4.90
CA ALA A 5 -5.21 -13.19 4.82
C ALA A 5 -4.83 -13.49 3.36
N GLU A 6 -5.83 -13.79 2.51
CA GLU A 6 -5.58 -14.02 1.09
C GLU A 6 -5.03 -12.77 0.39
N PHE A 7 -5.50 -11.58 0.79
CA PHE A 7 -4.96 -10.31 0.30
C PHE A 7 -3.50 -10.11 0.71
N ALA A 8 -3.13 -10.41 1.97
CA ALA A 8 -1.76 -10.28 2.44
C ALA A 8 -0.80 -11.23 1.68
N ASP A 9 -1.18 -12.50 1.53
CA ASP A 9 -0.39 -13.49 0.80
C ASP A 9 -0.23 -13.11 -0.68
N GLY A 10 -1.32 -12.67 -1.30
CA GLY A 10 -1.35 -12.17 -2.66
C GLY A 10 -0.46 -10.96 -2.86
N LEU A 11 -0.55 -9.97 -1.96
CA LEU A 11 0.27 -8.76 -1.97
C LEU A 11 1.76 -9.08 -1.81
N ALA A 12 2.13 -9.89 -0.82
CA ALA A 12 3.54 -10.26 -0.60
C ALA A 12 4.14 -10.96 -1.84
N THR A 13 3.37 -11.86 -2.45
CA THR A 13 3.81 -12.60 -3.64
C THR A 13 3.88 -11.67 -4.86
N GLN A 14 2.89 -10.80 -5.05
CA GLN A 14 2.86 -9.86 -6.17
C GLN A 14 4.04 -8.87 -6.09
N LEU A 15 4.28 -8.26 -4.93
CA LEU A 15 5.35 -7.28 -4.73
C LEU A 15 6.73 -7.88 -5.03
N ALA A 16 6.97 -9.14 -4.69
CA ALA A 16 8.23 -9.83 -4.97
C ALA A 16 8.49 -10.08 -6.47
N THR A 17 7.47 -9.94 -7.31
CA THR A 17 7.56 -10.13 -8.78
C THR A 17 7.52 -8.84 -9.57
N LEU A 18 7.38 -7.68 -8.91
CA LEU A 18 7.26 -6.42 -9.62
C LEU A 18 8.54 -6.10 -10.41
N PRO A 19 8.42 -5.65 -11.67
CA PRO A 19 9.57 -5.14 -12.40
C PRO A 19 10.00 -3.80 -11.83
N THR A 20 11.28 -3.47 -11.97
CA THR A 20 11.77 -2.12 -11.69
C THR A 20 11.02 -1.06 -12.50
N GLY A 21 10.68 0.04 -11.84
CA GLY A 21 9.82 1.10 -12.37
C GLY A 21 8.33 0.89 -12.11
N ALA A 22 7.91 -0.25 -11.55
CA ALA A 22 6.51 -0.48 -11.22
C ALA A 22 6.03 0.47 -10.11
N VAL A 23 4.85 1.02 -10.31
CA VAL A 23 4.06 1.75 -9.33
C VAL A 23 2.73 1.04 -9.16
N VAL A 24 2.33 0.82 -7.91
CA VAL A 24 1.06 0.18 -7.56
C VAL A 24 0.37 1.04 -6.53
N VAL A 25 -0.89 1.42 -6.77
CA VAL A 25 -1.76 2.10 -5.82
C VAL A 25 -2.94 1.20 -5.53
N ILE A 26 -3.24 0.98 -4.25
CA ILE A 26 -4.41 0.21 -3.79
C ILE A 26 -5.24 1.12 -2.88
N GLY A 27 -6.56 1.12 -3.07
CA GLY A 27 -7.49 1.90 -2.25
C GLY A 27 -8.93 1.53 -2.54
N GLU A 28 -9.87 2.11 -1.79
CA GLU A 28 -11.30 1.96 -2.07
C GLU A 28 -11.66 2.64 -3.39
N ALA A 29 -12.53 2.01 -4.18
CA ALA A 29 -13.04 2.63 -5.41
C ALA A 29 -14.04 3.76 -5.10
N PRO A 30 -13.95 4.94 -5.75
CA PRO A 30 -12.90 5.32 -6.68
C PRO A 30 -11.59 5.74 -5.97
N ILE A 31 -10.42 5.36 -6.51
CA ILE A 31 -9.13 5.86 -5.99
C ILE A 31 -9.03 7.35 -6.34
N SER A 32 -9.25 8.18 -5.33
CA SER A 32 -9.03 9.62 -5.38
C SER A 32 -7.87 10.01 -4.48
N SER A 33 -6.91 10.78 -5.02
CA SER A 33 -5.71 11.26 -4.33
C SER A 33 -6.00 12.05 -3.05
N ASP A 34 -7.19 12.63 -2.93
CA ASP A 34 -7.43 13.68 -1.92
C ASP A 34 -8.28 13.18 -0.74
N LYS A 35 -8.76 11.92 -0.78
CA LYS A 35 -9.73 11.38 0.19
C LYS A 35 -9.64 9.88 0.45
N SER A 36 -8.86 9.15 -0.33
CA SER A 36 -8.92 7.69 -0.30
C SER A 36 -7.88 7.13 0.65
N ARG A 37 -8.31 6.18 1.48
CA ARG A 37 -7.43 5.35 2.32
C ARG A 37 -6.60 4.45 1.43
N THR A 38 -5.47 4.96 0.95
CA THR A 38 -4.63 4.30 -0.04
C THR A 38 -3.34 3.78 0.56
N THR A 39 -2.79 2.76 -0.09
CA THR A 39 -1.38 2.38 0.00
C THR A 39 -0.76 2.45 -1.38
N GLN A 40 0.52 2.83 -1.44
CA GLN A 40 1.27 2.89 -2.69
C GLN A 40 2.60 2.14 -2.54
N PHE A 41 3.03 1.48 -3.61
CA PHE A 41 4.34 0.83 -3.70
C PHE A 41 5.07 1.33 -4.94
N ARG A 42 6.39 1.51 -4.81
CA ARG A 42 7.28 1.79 -5.93
C ARG A 42 8.45 0.81 -5.90
N GLN A 43 8.62 0.07 -6.99
CA GLN A 43 9.75 -0.81 -7.19
C GLN A 43 10.88 -0.01 -7.85
N LEU A 44 11.82 0.50 -7.06
CA LEU A 44 12.98 1.25 -7.54
C LEU A 44 14.11 0.28 -7.95
N ASP A 45 15.20 0.84 -8.47
CA ASP A 45 16.39 0.08 -8.88
C ASP A 45 17.08 -0.60 -7.68
N ASP A 46 17.05 0.05 -6.51
CA ASP A 46 17.83 -0.27 -5.32
C ASP A 46 16.99 -0.36 -4.03
N SER A 47 15.68 -0.08 -4.10
CA SER A 47 14.76 -0.39 -3.01
C SER A 47 13.31 -0.65 -3.45
N VAL A 48 12.49 -1.05 -2.48
CA VAL A 48 11.03 -0.98 -2.55
C VAL A 48 10.57 0.09 -1.58
N TRP A 49 9.87 1.09 -2.09
CA TRP A 49 9.22 2.12 -1.28
C TRP A 49 7.76 1.76 -1.11
N ALA A 50 7.25 1.90 0.11
CA ALA A 50 5.84 1.75 0.40
C ALA A 50 5.33 2.95 1.19
N GLN A 51 4.08 3.32 0.94
CA GLN A 51 3.40 4.41 1.62
C GLN A 51 1.98 4.02 2.02
N LEU A 52 1.48 4.64 3.08
CA LEU A 52 0.06 4.72 3.42
C LEU A 52 -0.34 6.20 3.52
N ALA A 53 -1.57 6.51 3.13
CA ALA A 53 -2.12 7.86 3.23
C ALA A 53 -1.95 8.42 4.66
N GLY A 54 -1.38 9.61 4.80
CA GLY A 54 -1.37 10.30 6.09
C GLY A 54 -2.70 10.97 6.40
N ASP A 55 -2.94 11.24 7.68
CA ASP A 55 -4.17 11.89 8.14
C ASP A 55 -4.43 13.25 7.46
N ARG A 56 -3.37 13.95 7.00
CA ARG A 56 -3.47 15.21 6.25
C ARG A 56 -4.31 15.09 4.97
N TRP A 57 -4.35 13.92 4.36
CA TRP A 57 -5.04 13.65 3.08
C TRP A 57 -6.37 12.93 3.26
N LEU A 58 -6.78 12.67 4.49
CA LEU A 58 -7.97 11.90 4.79
C LEU A 58 -9.05 12.80 5.38
N ASP A 59 -10.30 12.52 5.01
CA ASP A 59 -11.45 13.10 5.70
C ASP A 59 -11.35 12.77 7.20
N PRO A 60 -11.62 13.72 8.12
CA PRO A 60 -11.45 13.51 9.56
C PRO A 60 -12.14 12.26 10.12
N ALA A 61 -13.24 11.83 9.51
CA ALA A 61 -13.99 10.63 9.91
C ALA A 61 -13.23 9.31 9.68
N VAL A 62 -12.28 9.29 8.73
CA VAL A 62 -11.53 8.08 8.33
C VAL A 62 -10.04 8.16 8.65
N GLN A 63 -9.59 9.25 9.27
CA GLN A 63 -8.24 9.38 9.83
C GLN A 63 -7.94 8.25 10.82
N ALA A 64 -6.67 7.87 10.86
CA ALA A 64 -6.16 6.87 11.81
C ALA A 64 -6.38 7.34 13.26
N GLY A 65 -6.23 8.64 13.51
CA GLY A 65 -6.28 9.22 14.85
C GLY A 65 -5.18 8.64 15.75
N GLU A 66 -5.12 9.06 17.01
CA GLU A 66 -3.99 8.70 17.90
C GLU A 66 -3.76 7.18 18.02
N GLN A 67 -4.83 6.41 18.20
CA GLN A 67 -4.75 4.96 18.33
C GLN A 67 -4.25 4.29 17.04
N GLY A 68 -4.78 4.67 15.87
CA GLY A 68 -4.33 4.13 14.59
C GLY A 68 -2.87 4.51 14.30
N ARG A 69 -2.47 5.74 14.59
CA ARG A 69 -1.07 6.20 14.47
C ARG A 69 -0.13 5.41 15.37
N HIS A 70 -0.56 5.06 16.59
CA HIS A 70 0.21 4.19 17.48
C HIS A 70 0.40 2.79 16.88
N LEU A 71 -0.63 2.20 16.29
CA LEU A 71 -0.54 0.91 15.59
C LEU A 71 0.41 0.96 14.39
N LEU A 72 0.34 2.02 13.58
CA LEU A 72 1.22 2.20 12.41
C LEU A 72 2.70 2.28 12.82
N ARG A 73 3.02 3.07 13.86
CA ARG A 73 4.39 3.11 14.42
C ARG A 73 4.83 1.75 14.95
N ALA A 74 3.97 1.07 15.71
CA ALA A 74 4.29 -0.22 16.33
C ALA A 74 4.54 -1.34 15.29
N THR A 75 3.94 -1.23 14.10
CA THR A 75 4.14 -2.20 13.00
C THR A 75 5.39 -1.90 12.16
N GLY A 76 5.96 -0.70 12.29
CA GLY A 76 7.23 -0.32 11.67
C GLY A 76 7.12 0.75 10.60
N TRP A 77 5.96 1.37 10.41
CA TRP A 77 5.84 2.55 9.56
C TRP A 77 6.57 3.75 10.18
N GLN A 78 7.27 4.51 9.36
CA GLN A 78 7.82 5.81 9.73
C GLN A 78 6.70 6.85 9.74
N GLU A 79 6.80 7.81 10.65
CA GLU A 79 5.79 8.86 10.77
C GLU A 79 5.75 9.77 9.53
N PRO A 80 4.58 10.35 9.23
CA PRO A 80 4.44 11.42 8.24
C PRO A 80 5.45 12.55 8.43
N ASP A 81 6.12 12.90 7.34
CA ASP A 81 7.02 14.03 7.25
C ASP A 81 6.89 14.74 5.89
N ALA A 82 7.46 15.94 5.77
CA ALA A 82 7.34 16.76 4.57
C ALA A 82 8.01 16.13 3.34
N ASP A 83 9.08 15.35 3.51
CA ASP A 83 9.82 14.71 2.42
C ASP A 83 9.01 13.57 1.80
N HIS A 84 8.11 12.96 2.57
CA HIS A 84 7.20 11.90 2.15
C HIS A 84 5.77 12.39 1.95
N LEU A 85 5.59 13.70 1.69
CA LEU A 85 4.30 14.34 1.43
C LEU A 85 3.29 14.07 2.54
N ASP A 86 3.73 14.06 3.80
CA ASP A 86 2.94 13.73 4.98
C ASP A 86 2.27 12.34 4.92
N ASN A 87 2.83 11.38 4.18
CA ASN A 87 2.41 9.98 4.20
C ASN A 87 3.24 9.17 5.21
N TRP A 88 2.63 8.10 5.74
CA TRP A 88 3.39 7.05 6.41
C TRP A 88 4.23 6.34 5.37
N TRP A 89 5.47 5.97 5.72
CA TRP A 89 6.37 5.39 4.75
C TRP A 89 7.26 4.30 5.34
N VAL A 90 7.78 3.45 4.47
CA VAL A 90 8.88 2.54 4.75
C VAL A 90 9.65 2.27 3.46
N GLU A 91 10.94 2.05 3.59
CA GLU A 91 11.83 1.66 2.50
C GLU A 91 12.48 0.31 2.83
N LEU A 92 12.49 -0.59 1.85
CA LEU A 92 13.17 -1.88 1.92
C LEU A 92 14.33 -1.88 0.91
N PRO A 93 15.60 -1.80 1.36
CA PRO A 93 16.74 -1.81 0.45
C PRO A 93 16.92 -3.16 -0.22
N TRP A 94 17.40 -3.17 -1.47
CA TRP A 94 17.75 -4.41 -2.17
C TRP A 94 19.03 -5.05 -1.61
N PRO A 95 19.11 -6.40 -1.60
CA PRO A 95 18.05 -7.31 -1.98
C PRO A 95 16.99 -7.50 -0.89
N VAL A 96 15.71 -7.44 -1.28
CA VAL A 96 14.59 -7.61 -0.35
C VAL A 96 14.29 -9.10 -0.16
N PRO A 97 14.44 -9.65 1.07
CA PRO A 97 14.13 -11.06 1.31
C PRO A 97 12.62 -11.29 1.31
N SER A 98 12.17 -12.51 0.95
CA SER A 98 10.73 -12.84 0.93
C SER A 98 10.02 -12.63 2.27
N THR A 99 10.73 -12.74 3.40
CA THR A 99 10.20 -12.43 4.73
C THR A 99 9.87 -10.95 4.91
N ALA A 100 10.61 -10.04 4.26
CA ALA A 100 10.34 -8.61 4.32
C ALA A 100 9.08 -8.24 3.50
N TYR A 101 8.85 -8.88 2.35
CA TYR A 101 7.59 -8.69 1.61
C TYR A 101 6.36 -9.15 2.39
N ARG A 102 6.46 -10.30 3.08
CA ARG A 102 5.37 -10.76 3.97
C ARG A 102 5.12 -9.77 5.10
N ARG A 103 6.19 -9.30 5.77
CA ARG A 103 6.06 -8.27 6.81
C ARG A 103 5.43 -6.99 6.27
N LEU A 104 5.84 -6.53 5.09
CA LEU A 104 5.26 -5.34 4.46
C LEU A 104 3.76 -5.54 4.16
N ALA A 105 3.36 -6.72 3.67
CA ALA A 105 1.95 -7.02 3.45
C ALA A 105 1.14 -7.00 4.77
N ASP A 106 1.69 -7.57 5.85
CA ASP A 106 1.05 -7.52 7.18
C ASP A 106 0.93 -6.08 7.72
N MET A 107 1.97 -5.25 7.49
CA MET A 107 1.96 -3.83 7.84
C MET A 107 0.87 -3.07 7.09
N VAL A 108 0.67 -3.38 5.81
CA VAL A 108 -0.39 -2.80 4.96
C VAL A 108 -1.76 -3.23 5.43
N VAL A 109 -1.97 -4.52 5.72
CA VAL A 109 -3.23 -5.03 6.27
C VAL A 109 -3.55 -4.36 7.59
N THR A 110 -2.57 -4.25 8.50
CA THR A 110 -2.78 -3.55 9.78
C THR A 110 -3.16 -2.09 9.56
N GLY A 111 -2.51 -1.41 8.61
CA GLY A 111 -2.84 -0.02 8.28
C GLY A 111 -4.25 0.15 7.73
N LEU A 112 -4.62 -0.63 6.72
CA LEU A 112 -5.94 -0.53 6.08
C LEU A 112 -7.06 -1.00 7.01
N ARG A 113 -6.90 -2.18 7.62
CA ARG A 113 -7.92 -2.83 8.45
C ARG A 113 -8.04 -2.19 9.82
N ASP A 114 -6.93 -2.06 10.54
CA ASP A 114 -6.97 -1.73 11.97
C ASP A 114 -6.82 -0.21 12.21
N ALA A 115 -5.91 0.46 11.50
CA ALA A 115 -5.73 1.90 11.65
C ALA A 115 -6.82 2.69 10.92
N PHE A 116 -7.10 2.35 9.66
CA PHE A 116 -8.11 3.05 8.85
C PHE A 116 -9.50 2.40 8.86
N ARG A 117 -9.67 1.29 9.57
CA ARG A 117 -10.99 0.68 9.85
C ARG A 117 -11.75 0.26 8.59
N ILE A 118 -11.04 -0.17 7.55
CA ILE A 118 -11.65 -0.83 6.39
C ILE A 118 -12.05 -2.23 6.84
N ALA A 119 -13.35 -2.54 6.82
CA ALA A 119 -13.86 -3.79 7.39
C ALA A 119 -13.37 -5.03 6.63
N ASP A 120 -13.39 -4.96 5.31
CA ASP A 120 -13.03 -6.05 4.41
C ASP A 120 -12.36 -5.50 3.14
N PRO A 121 -11.56 -6.31 2.41
CA PRO A 121 -10.82 -5.82 1.23
C PRO A 121 -11.65 -5.84 -0.06
N THR A 122 -12.92 -6.26 -0.04
CA THR A 122 -13.79 -6.29 -1.24
C THR A 122 -13.97 -4.93 -1.94
N PRO A 123 -14.04 -3.76 -1.26
CA PRO A 123 -14.14 -2.47 -1.93
C PRO A 123 -12.80 -2.01 -2.51
N LEU A 124 -11.69 -2.68 -2.21
CA LEU A 124 -10.38 -2.30 -2.71
C LEU A 124 -10.25 -2.64 -4.20
N VAL A 125 -9.64 -1.70 -4.92
CA VAL A 125 -9.21 -1.82 -6.31
C VAL A 125 -7.75 -1.42 -6.40
N TYR A 126 -7.13 -1.66 -7.55
CA TYR A 126 -5.76 -1.21 -7.79
C TYR A 126 -5.63 -0.43 -9.10
N GLN A 127 -4.66 0.48 -9.11
CA GLN A 127 -4.08 1.03 -10.33
C GLN A 127 -2.59 0.64 -10.34
N ALA A 128 -2.09 0.19 -11.49
CA ALA A 128 -0.68 -0.18 -11.60
C ALA A 128 -0.13 0.11 -12.99
N TRP A 129 1.08 0.66 -13.03
CA TRP A 129 1.78 1.02 -14.25
C TRP A 129 3.30 0.91 -14.04
N ASN A 130 4.06 0.97 -15.13
CA ASN A 130 5.52 1.02 -15.06
C ASN A 130 6.05 2.33 -15.68
N GLU A 131 6.67 3.15 -14.84
CA GLU A 131 7.22 4.46 -15.21
C GLU A 131 8.39 4.35 -16.19
N LYS A 132 9.12 3.24 -16.19
CA LYS A 132 10.22 2.96 -17.12
C LYS A 132 9.75 2.48 -18.50
N THR A 133 8.49 2.10 -18.65
CA THR A 133 7.90 1.64 -19.92
C THR A 133 6.74 2.53 -20.35
N ALA A 134 6.96 3.86 -20.30
CA ALA A 134 6.00 4.88 -20.72
C ALA A 134 4.63 4.76 -20.04
N ASN A 135 4.63 4.43 -18.73
CA ASN A 135 3.43 4.22 -17.92
C ASN A 135 2.50 3.12 -18.48
N SER A 136 3.07 2.09 -19.11
CA SER A 136 2.27 0.95 -19.55
C SER A 136 1.57 0.28 -18.35
N PRO A 137 0.29 -0.10 -18.46
CA PRO A 137 -0.44 -0.73 -17.36
C PRO A 137 0.18 -2.08 -16.97
N LEU A 138 0.05 -2.43 -15.70
CA LEU A 138 0.48 -3.71 -15.14
C LEU A 138 -0.72 -4.50 -14.63
N GLU A 139 -0.77 -5.78 -15.01
CA GLU A 139 -1.73 -6.73 -14.45
C GLU A 139 -1.16 -7.35 -13.18
N LEU A 140 -1.95 -7.38 -12.12
CA LEU A 140 -1.55 -7.87 -10.80
C LEU A 140 -2.43 -9.06 -10.36
N PRO A 141 -2.38 -10.19 -11.08
CA PRO A 141 -3.33 -11.29 -10.92
C PRO A 141 -3.25 -11.96 -9.54
N LEU A 142 -2.15 -11.80 -8.81
CA LEU A 142 -1.96 -12.42 -7.50
C LEU A 142 -2.60 -11.60 -6.36
N LEU A 143 -2.96 -10.32 -6.58
CA LEU A 143 -3.58 -9.49 -5.55
C LEU A 143 -4.98 -9.94 -5.15
N GLY A 144 -5.69 -10.64 -6.04
CA GLY A 144 -7.10 -10.97 -5.84
C GLY A 144 -8.01 -9.72 -5.79
N LEU A 145 -7.53 -8.60 -6.34
CA LEU A 145 -8.27 -7.35 -6.52
C LEU A 145 -8.54 -7.13 -8.02
N ARG A 146 -9.55 -6.31 -8.34
CA ARG A 146 -9.78 -5.87 -9.72
C ARG A 146 -9.00 -4.57 -10.02
N PRO A 147 -8.53 -4.37 -11.26
CA PRO A 147 -8.03 -3.08 -11.68
C PRO A 147 -9.16 -2.04 -11.64
N GLU A 148 -8.81 -0.80 -11.32
CA GLU A 148 -9.67 0.35 -11.53
C GLU A 148 -9.53 0.85 -12.97
N ALA A 149 -10.68 1.13 -13.60
CA ALA A 149 -10.79 1.50 -15.01
C ALA A 149 -10.65 3.01 -15.24
#